data_AF-A0A6V8QQF6-F1
#
_entry.id   AF-A0A6V8QQF6-F1
#
_cell.length_a   1.000
_cell.length_b   1.000
_cell.length_c   1.000
_cell.angle_alpha   90.00
_cell.angle_beta   90.00
_cell.angle_gamma   90.00
#
_symmetry.space_group_name_H-M   'P 1'
#
loop_
_entity.id
_entity.type
_entity.pdbx_description
1 polymer ?
#
loop_
_entity_poly.entity_id
_entity_poly.type
_entity_poly.pdbx_seq_one_letter_code
_entity_poly.pdbx_strand_id
1 'polypeptide(L)'
;MEANNSRFEITAKVFISLVALSEVLGLFLQYVYSVRRERLTTTDLELALNLWTEKLEGPCRRIVLHGSHLEVNGAANLRLAYLTAKLLLQRIQLEAEKQMNGVNEEQIMNRYSAARMTSEEMLMLIQDFQRDHLGDFWMAVSSFSFPSAVNFLLRCALETENTPEGLVQSHSFKIAHDLITALRSHQEQHKWDLGDICIAQHAEIVEKILAGVAPDEQGGNNSSLDLQEFDASILDHVFPSIWDPLQNAFTW
;
A
#
# COMPACT_ATOMS: atom_id res chain seq x y z
N MET A 1 -4.14 -2.92 -39.71
CA MET A 1 -2.69 -3.02 -39.42
C MET A 1 -2.23 -1.87 -38.54
N GLU A 2 -2.52 -0.61 -38.90
CA GLU A 2 -2.14 0.59 -38.12
C GLU A 2 -2.67 0.62 -36.68
N ALA A 3 -3.95 0.28 -36.45
CA ALA A 3 -4.53 0.22 -35.11
C ALA A 3 -3.85 -0.79 -34.18
N ASN A 4 -3.32 -1.89 -34.74
CA ASN A 4 -2.60 -2.90 -33.96
C ASN A 4 -1.20 -2.39 -33.59
N ASN A 5 -0.50 -1.77 -34.55
CA ASN A 5 0.80 -1.14 -34.29
C ASN A 5 0.72 -0.05 -33.21
N SER A 6 -0.35 0.75 -33.22
CA SER A 6 -0.59 1.77 -32.19
C SER A 6 -0.79 1.16 -30.79
N ARG A 7 -1.52 0.04 -30.66
CA ARG A 7 -1.68 -0.66 -29.36
C ARG A 7 -0.38 -1.26 -28.85
N PHE A 8 0.43 -1.86 -29.73
CA PHE A 8 1.75 -2.37 -29.36
C PHE A 8 2.68 -1.25 -28.89
N GLU A 9 2.65 -0.09 -29.56
CA GLU A 9 3.43 1.07 -29.15
C GLU A 9 3.04 1.58 -27.76
N ILE A 10 1.73 1.64 -27.45
CA ILE A 10 1.26 2.06 -26.12
C ILE A 10 1.66 1.03 -25.06
N THR A 11 1.50 -0.27 -25.34
CA THR A 11 1.90 -1.35 -24.41
C THR A 11 3.40 -1.30 -24.12
N ALA A 12 4.23 -1.06 -25.14
CA ALA A 12 5.66 -0.88 -24.98
C ALA A 12 5.99 0.34 -24.10
N LYS A 13 5.28 1.47 -24.28
CA LYS A 13 5.44 2.67 -23.44
C LYS A 13 5.05 2.41 -21.99
N VAL A 14 4.01 1.62 -21.73
CA VAL A 14 3.62 1.20 -20.37
C VAL A 14 4.74 0.39 -19.73
N PHE A 15 5.30 -0.59 -20.45
CA PHE A 15 6.42 -1.39 -19.96
C PHE A 15 7.68 -0.55 -19.71
N ILE A 16 8.04 0.35 -20.63
CA ILE A 16 9.18 1.27 -20.45
C ILE A 16 8.96 2.16 -19.21
N SER A 17 7.73 2.63 -18.99
CA SER A 17 7.37 3.44 -17.82
C SER A 17 7.51 2.65 -16.51
N LEU A 18 7.09 1.37 -16.50
CA LEU A 18 7.30 0.44 -15.39
C LEU A 18 8.80 0.24 -15.08
N VAL A 19 9.61 0.00 -16.11
CA VAL A 19 11.07 -0.16 -15.95
C VAL A 19 11.69 1.13 -15.40
N ALA A 20 11.33 2.30 -15.94
CA ALA A 20 11.83 3.58 -15.43
C ALA A 20 11.40 3.84 -13.98
N LEU A 21 10.20 3.40 -13.57
CA LEU A 21 9.76 3.52 -12.18
C LEU A 21 10.60 2.66 -11.23
N SER A 22 11.10 1.50 -11.69
CA SER A 22 11.98 0.65 -10.91
C SER A 22 13.31 1.34 -10.55
N GLU A 23 13.79 2.26 -11.39
CA GLU A 23 14.98 3.07 -11.10
C GLU A 23 14.72 4.03 -9.93
N VAL A 24 13.54 4.65 -9.88
CA VAL A 24 13.10 5.50 -8.75
C VAL A 24 12.97 4.67 -7.48
N LEU A 25 12.34 3.49 -7.58
CA LEU A 25 12.24 2.56 -6.45
C LEU A 25 13.63 2.15 -5.94
N GLY A 26 14.60 1.98 -6.85
CA GLY A 26 16.00 1.73 -6.49
C GLY A 26 16.59 2.80 -5.57
N LEU A 27 16.23 4.08 -5.75
CA LEU A 27 16.65 5.17 -4.85
C LEU A 27 15.97 5.05 -3.49
N PHE A 28 14.69 4.68 -3.45
CA PHE A 28 13.95 4.52 -2.20
C PHE A 28 14.54 3.39 -1.37
N LEU A 29 14.84 2.25 -2.00
CA LEU A 29 15.47 1.11 -1.33
C LEU A 29 16.88 1.45 -0.85
N GLN A 30 17.67 2.21 -1.62
CA GLN A 30 18.98 2.66 -1.17
C GLN A 30 18.91 3.56 0.07
N TYR A 31 17.89 4.42 0.16
CA TYR A 31 17.62 5.22 1.35
C TYR A 31 17.24 4.32 2.55
N VAL A 32 16.25 3.44 2.38
CA VAL A 32 15.75 2.54 3.43
C VAL A 32 16.85 1.63 3.97
N TYR A 33 17.71 1.07 3.10
CA TYR A 33 18.79 0.17 3.49
C TYR A 33 20.13 0.86 3.76
N SER A 34 20.20 2.19 3.67
CA SER A 34 21.45 2.95 3.86
C SER A 34 22.65 2.42 3.04
N VAL A 35 22.40 1.95 1.80
CA VAL A 35 23.40 1.24 0.96
C VAL A 35 24.44 2.19 0.37
N ARG A 36 24.13 3.47 0.19
CA ARG A 36 25.05 4.47 -0.40
C ARG A 36 25.82 5.26 0.68
N ARG A 37 27.04 5.67 0.32
CA ARG A 37 27.86 6.60 1.13
C ARG A 37 27.33 8.03 1.11
N GLU A 38 26.68 8.45 0.01
CA GLU A 38 25.99 9.73 -0.08
C GLU A 38 24.62 9.63 0.60
N ARG A 39 24.35 10.54 1.53
CA ARG A 39 23.08 10.60 2.26
C ARG A 39 22.01 11.21 1.37
N LEU A 40 21.19 10.37 0.75
CA LEU A 40 19.93 10.79 0.13
C LEU A 40 19.01 11.40 1.21
N THR A 41 18.29 12.46 0.86
CA THR A 41 17.24 13.06 1.69
C THR A 41 15.87 12.63 1.21
N THR A 42 14.85 12.75 2.07
CA THR A 42 13.45 12.47 1.69
C THR A 42 12.96 13.40 0.56
N THR A 43 13.50 14.62 0.48
CA THR A 43 13.26 15.57 -0.62
C THR A 43 13.83 15.09 -1.95
N ASP A 44 15.01 14.46 -1.95
CA ASP A 44 15.61 13.90 -3.17
C ASP A 44 14.74 12.77 -3.75
N LEU A 45 14.17 11.94 -2.86
CA LEU A 45 13.26 10.86 -3.25
C LEU A 45 11.96 11.40 -3.84
N GLU A 46 11.38 12.42 -3.21
CA GLU A 46 10.18 13.10 -3.72
C GLU A 46 10.42 13.73 -5.08
N LEU A 47 11.55 14.44 -5.24
CA LEU A 47 11.94 15.01 -6.52
C LEU A 47 12.08 13.93 -7.61
N ALA A 48 12.71 12.79 -7.29
CA ALA A 48 12.88 11.70 -8.26
C ALA A 48 11.54 11.15 -8.76
N LEU A 49 10.57 10.92 -7.86
CA LEU A 49 9.24 10.45 -8.25
C LEU A 49 8.48 11.52 -9.06
N ASN A 50 8.55 12.78 -8.64
CA ASN A 50 7.90 13.89 -9.36
C ASN A 50 8.47 14.03 -10.78
N LEU A 51 9.79 14.05 -10.94
CA LEU A 51 10.43 14.10 -12.25
C LEU A 51 10.06 12.90 -13.14
N TRP A 52 9.91 11.70 -12.56
CA TRP A 52 9.41 10.55 -13.29
C TRP A 52 7.97 10.78 -13.77
N THR A 53 7.08 11.27 -12.91
CA THR A 53 5.69 11.57 -13.31
C THR A 53 5.59 12.68 -14.36
N GLU A 54 6.46 13.69 -14.30
CA GLU A 54 6.49 14.80 -15.25
C GLU A 54 6.88 14.36 -16.65
N LYS A 55 7.81 13.39 -16.75
CA LYS A 55 8.26 12.80 -18.02
C LYS A 55 7.20 11.92 -18.70
N LEU A 56 6.14 11.53 -17.98
CA LEU A 56 5.08 10.72 -18.58
C LEU A 56 4.23 11.57 -19.53
N GLU A 57 3.95 11.00 -20.69
CA GLU A 57 3.12 11.59 -21.74
C GLU A 57 1.95 10.66 -22.11
N GLY A 58 0.93 11.25 -22.75
CA GLY A 58 -0.15 10.50 -23.39
C GLY A 58 -0.88 9.52 -22.44
N PRO A 59 -1.16 8.28 -22.89
CA PRO A 59 -1.86 7.27 -22.10
C PRO A 59 -1.16 6.93 -20.77
N CYS A 60 0.19 6.83 -20.75
CA CYS A 60 0.93 6.49 -19.53
C CYS A 60 0.70 7.53 -18.41
N ARG A 61 0.69 8.82 -18.77
CA ARG A 61 0.37 9.90 -17.82
C ARG A 61 -1.06 9.77 -17.28
N ARG A 62 -2.02 9.40 -18.13
CA ARG A 62 -3.43 9.23 -17.74
C ARG A 62 -3.67 7.99 -16.87
N ILE A 63 -2.96 6.91 -17.14
CA ILE A 63 -2.91 5.72 -16.28
C ILE A 63 -2.40 6.11 -14.90
N VAL A 64 -1.22 6.71 -14.83
CA VAL A 64 -0.54 7.01 -13.57
C VAL A 64 -1.25 8.06 -12.74
N LEU A 65 -1.67 9.19 -13.32
CA LEU A 65 -2.23 10.32 -12.55
C LEU A 65 -3.74 10.22 -12.30
N HIS A 66 -4.49 9.51 -13.15
CA HIS A 66 -5.96 9.49 -13.09
C HIS A 66 -6.54 8.09 -12.94
N GLY A 67 -5.73 7.02 -12.99
CA GLY A 67 -6.25 5.65 -12.95
C GLY A 67 -7.14 5.29 -14.15
N SER A 68 -6.99 5.97 -15.28
CA SER A 68 -7.79 5.74 -16.48
C SER A 68 -6.99 4.97 -17.54
N HIS A 69 -7.65 4.55 -18.62
CA HIS A 69 -7.00 3.82 -19.72
C HIS A 69 -6.43 2.45 -19.28
N LEU A 70 -7.13 1.77 -18.36
CA LEU A 70 -6.72 0.47 -17.80
C LEU A 70 -6.95 -0.69 -18.79
N GLU A 71 -7.63 -0.45 -19.91
CA GLU A 71 -7.82 -1.43 -21.00
C GLU A 71 -6.54 -1.80 -21.75
N VAL A 72 -5.44 -1.08 -21.50
CA VAL A 72 -4.13 -1.38 -22.08
C VAL A 72 -3.43 -2.43 -21.22
N ASN A 73 -2.91 -3.49 -21.85
CA ASN A 73 -2.14 -4.52 -21.16
C ASN A 73 -0.98 -3.90 -20.34
N GLY A 74 -0.88 -4.30 -19.08
CA GLY A 74 0.07 -3.79 -18.10
C GLY A 74 -0.31 -2.46 -17.45
N ALA A 75 -1.39 -1.79 -17.86
CA ALA A 75 -1.76 -0.49 -17.30
C ALA A 75 -2.17 -0.58 -15.83
N ALA A 76 -2.96 -1.59 -15.45
CA ALA A 76 -3.34 -1.83 -14.07
C ALA A 76 -2.10 -2.09 -13.18
N ASN A 77 -1.12 -2.81 -13.72
CA ASN A 77 0.16 -3.07 -13.07
C ASN A 77 1.00 -1.79 -12.90
N LEU A 78 1.10 -0.95 -13.94
CA LEU A 78 1.76 0.36 -13.86
C LEU A 78 1.11 1.27 -12.82
N ARG A 79 -0.22 1.33 -12.78
CA ARG A 79 -0.95 2.14 -11.80
C ARG A 79 -0.72 1.63 -10.37
N LEU A 80 -0.81 0.32 -10.14
CA LEU A 80 -0.54 -0.27 -8.84
C LEU A 80 0.92 -0.05 -8.39
N ALA A 81 1.88 -0.23 -9.29
CA ALA A 81 3.31 0.01 -9.02
C ALA A 81 3.58 1.47 -8.64
N TYR A 82 2.97 2.42 -9.34
CA TYR A 82 3.07 3.84 -9.01
C TYR A 82 2.49 4.14 -7.62
N LEU A 83 1.27 3.68 -7.34
CA LEU A 83 0.63 3.88 -6.03
C LEU A 83 1.46 3.27 -4.90
N THR A 84 2.04 2.10 -5.14
CA THR A 84 2.92 1.43 -4.18
C THR A 84 4.18 2.27 -3.90
N ALA A 85 4.82 2.79 -4.94
CA ALA A 85 5.99 3.67 -4.79
C ALA A 85 5.63 4.97 -4.07
N LYS A 86 4.50 5.61 -4.44
CA LYS A 86 3.98 6.82 -3.79
C LYS A 86 3.72 6.58 -2.29
N LEU A 87 3.07 5.47 -1.95
CA LEU A 87 2.83 5.08 -0.56
C LEU A 87 4.14 4.85 0.20
N LEU A 88 5.10 4.17 -0.41
CA LEU A 88 6.42 3.95 0.19
C LEU A 88 7.14 5.27 0.50
N LEU A 89 7.14 6.22 -0.44
CA LEU A 89 7.71 7.55 -0.22
C LEU A 89 7.03 8.27 0.96
N GLN A 90 5.70 8.26 1.00
CA GLN A 90 4.95 8.92 2.07
C GLN A 90 5.23 8.28 3.44
N ARG A 91 5.41 6.95 3.49
CA ARG A 91 5.84 6.25 4.71
C ARG A 91 7.26 6.62 5.13
N ILE A 92 8.20 6.68 4.19
CA ILE A 92 9.58 7.13 4.45
C ILE A 92 9.58 8.55 5.04
N GLN A 93 8.79 9.45 4.45
CA GLN A 93 8.67 10.83 4.92
C GLN A 93 8.04 10.92 6.31
N LEU A 94 6.99 10.14 6.57
CA LEU A 94 6.36 10.06 7.88
C LEU A 94 7.34 9.58 8.95
N GLU A 95 8.09 8.52 8.67
CA GLU A 95 9.07 7.96 9.60
C GLU A 95 10.23 8.94 9.87
N ALA A 96 10.74 9.59 8.82
CA ALA A 96 11.76 10.61 8.98
C ALA A 96 11.28 11.77 9.87
N GLU A 97 10.04 12.23 9.71
CA GLU A 97 9.46 13.30 10.53
C GLU A 97 9.29 12.89 11.99
N LYS A 98 8.84 11.65 12.24
CA LYS A 98 8.72 11.09 13.60
C LYS A 98 10.06 11.06 14.34
N GLN A 99 11.17 10.90 13.61
CA GLN A 99 12.52 10.85 14.18
C GLN A 99 13.15 12.23 14.40
N MET A 100 12.54 13.32 13.90
CA MET A 100 13.07 14.67 14.09
C MET A 100 12.82 15.20 15.51
N ASN A 101 13.81 15.89 16.07
CA ASN A 101 13.67 16.56 17.37
C ASN A 101 12.68 17.73 17.25
N GLY A 102 11.58 17.69 17.99
CA GLY A 102 10.54 18.72 17.96
C GLY A 102 9.40 18.38 17.01
N VAL A 103 8.78 17.23 17.24
CA VAL A 103 7.65 16.70 16.47
C VAL A 103 6.57 17.76 16.26
N ASN A 104 6.31 18.11 15.00
CA ASN A 104 5.16 18.90 14.62
C ASN A 104 3.98 17.96 14.32
N GLU A 105 3.06 17.85 15.28
CA GLU A 105 1.88 16.99 15.20
C GLU A 105 1.05 17.27 13.93
N GLU A 106 0.92 18.53 13.50
CA GLU A 106 0.19 18.89 12.28
C GLU A 106 0.85 18.32 11.03
N GLN A 107 2.19 18.37 10.95
CA GLN A 107 2.94 17.79 9.84
C GLN A 107 2.80 16.27 9.79
N ILE A 108 2.86 15.60 10.96
CA ILE A 108 2.62 14.16 11.06
C ILE A 108 1.21 13.80 10.59
N MET A 109 0.19 14.52 11.06
CA MET A 109 -1.20 14.29 10.66
C MET A 109 -1.42 14.49 9.15
N ASN A 110 -0.75 15.50 8.56
CA ASN A 110 -0.76 15.71 7.12
C ASN A 110 -0.12 14.54 6.35
N ARG A 111 0.99 13.98 6.85
CA ARG A 111 1.64 12.80 6.26
C ARG A 111 0.75 11.55 6.37
N TYR A 112 0.08 11.34 7.51
CA TYR A 112 -0.91 10.29 7.67
C TYR A 112 -2.04 10.40 6.67
N SER A 113 -2.62 11.60 6.54
CA SER A 113 -3.71 11.87 5.60
C SER A 113 -3.29 11.56 4.17
N ALA A 114 -2.09 12.01 3.75
CA ALA A 114 -1.57 11.79 2.41
C ALA A 114 -1.36 10.29 2.08
N ALA A 115 -0.80 9.52 3.02
CA ALA A 115 -0.61 8.08 2.85
C ALA A 115 -1.94 7.29 2.89
N ARG A 116 -2.90 7.72 3.70
CA ARG A 116 -4.24 7.15 3.73
C ARG A 116 -4.98 7.37 2.41
N MET A 117 -4.92 8.59 1.85
CA MET A 117 -5.50 8.88 0.53
C MET A 117 -4.90 8.00 -0.57
N THR A 118 -3.57 7.81 -0.59
CA THR A 118 -2.95 6.88 -1.56
C THR A 118 -3.42 5.45 -1.37
N SER A 119 -3.63 5.01 -0.13
CA SER A 119 -4.14 3.66 0.18
C SER A 119 -5.61 3.50 -0.25
N GLU A 120 -6.41 4.55 -0.12
CA GLU A 120 -7.78 4.61 -0.64
C GLU A 120 -7.79 4.59 -2.18
N GLU A 121 -6.85 5.28 -2.85
CA GLU A 121 -6.65 5.17 -4.30
C GLU A 121 -6.32 3.72 -4.72
N MET A 122 -5.58 2.97 -3.91
CA MET A 122 -5.34 1.53 -4.15
C MET A 122 -6.63 0.72 -3.98
N LEU A 123 -7.44 0.99 -2.94
CA LEU A 123 -8.73 0.34 -2.75
C LEU A 123 -9.66 0.55 -3.96
N MET A 124 -9.82 1.81 -4.39
CA MET A 124 -10.65 2.14 -5.55
C MET A 124 -10.17 1.40 -6.80
N LEU A 125 -8.85 1.36 -7.04
CA LEU A 125 -8.27 0.61 -8.15
C LEU A 125 -8.67 -0.87 -8.12
N ILE A 126 -8.58 -1.53 -6.97
CA ILE A 126 -8.91 -2.96 -6.84
C ILE A 126 -10.41 -3.21 -6.97
N GLN A 127 -11.25 -2.32 -6.44
CA GLN A 127 -12.70 -2.41 -6.61
C GLN A 127 -13.13 -2.24 -8.07
N ASP A 128 -12.41 -1.42 -8.85
CA ASP A 128 -12.67 -1.17 -10.27
C ASP A 128 -12.11 -2.26 -11.21
N PHE A 129 -11.40 -3.27 -10.68
CA PHE A 129 -10.89 -4.35 -11.51
C PHE A 129 -12.00 -5.17 -12.14
N GLN A 130 -11.97 -5.22 -13.47
CA GLN A 130 -12.77 -6.12 -14.28
C GLN A 130 -11.98 -7.40 -14.56
N ARG A 131 -12.67 -8.43 -15.06
CA ARG A 131 -12.07 -9.73 -15.37
C ARG A 131 -10.82 -9.63 -16.26
N ASP A 132 -10.84 -8.72 -17.23
CA ASP A 132 -9.73 -8.52 -18.14
C ASP A 132 -8.49 -7.98 -17.41
N HIS A 133 -8.66 -7.11 -16.40
CA HIS A 133 -7.55 -6.62 -15.57
C HIS A 133 -6.97 -7.73 -14.69
N LEU A 134 -7.81 -8.61 -14.14
CA LEU A 134 -7.37 -9.72 -13.29
C LEU A 134 -6.58 -10.78 -14.07
N GLY A 135 -6.94 -10.98 -15.35
CA GLY A 135 -6.24 -11.90 -16.26
C GLY A 135 -5.01 -11.32 -16.96
N ASP A 136 -4.65 -10.06 -16.68
CA ASP A 136 -3.47 -9.41 -17.24
C ASP A 136 -2.17 -9.91 -16.57
N PHE A 137 -1.03 -9.48 -17.09
CA PHE A 137 0.27 -9.75 -16.48
C PHE A 137 0.47 -8.95 -15.19
N TRP A 138 0.73 -9.66 -14.10
CA TRP A 138 1.07 -9.10 -12.79
C TRP A 138 2.54 -9.36 -12.44
N MET A 139 3.23 -8.35 -11.89
CA MET A 139 4.58 -8.53 -11.38
C MET A 139 4.48 -9.23 -10.02
N ALA A 140 5.25 -10.29 -9.81
CA ALA A 140 5.25 -11.01 -8.54
C ALA A 140 5.53 -10.09 -7.33
N VAL A 141 6.39 -9.08 -7.49
CA VAL A 141 6.69 -8.11 -6.42
C VAL A 141 5.47 -7.28 -5.99
N SER A 142 4.46 -7.14 -6.83
CA SER A 142 3.24 -6.39 -6.51
C SER A 142 2.36 -7.11 -5.46
N SER A 143 2.63 -8.38 -5.14
CA SER A 143 1.95 -9.08 -4.04
C SER A 143 2.24 -8.46 -2.67
N PHE A 144 3.32 -7.68 -2.55
CA PHE A 144 3.69 -6.97 -1.33
C PHE A 144 3.08 -5.57 -1.23
N SER A 145 2.42 -5.09 -2.27
CA SER A 145 1.76 -3.78 -2.28
C SER A 145 0.60 -3.72 -1.28
N PHE A 146 -0.30 -4.71 -1.29
CA PHE A 146 -1.48 -4.73 -0.42
C PHE A 146 -1.15 -4.95 1.06
N PRO A 147 -0.29 -5.92 1.44
CA PRO A 147 0.11 -6.07 2.83
C PRO A 147 0.74 -4.79 3.37
N SER A 148 1.52 -4.06 2.55
CA SER A 148 2.15 -2.78 2.93
C SER A 148 1.12 -1.69 3.21
N ALA A 149 0.08 -1.60 2.38
CA ALA A 149 -1.02 -0.65 2.56
C ALA A 149 -1.88 -0.98 3.79
N VAL A 150 -2.28 -2.25 3.94
CA VAL A 150 -3.10 -2.71 5.08
C VAL A 150 -2.36 -2.50 6.39
N ASN A 151 -1.09 -2.90 6.49
CA ASN A 151 -0.29 -2.69 7.69
C ASN A 151 -0.23 -1.20 8.08
N PHE A 152 0.06 -0.33 7.10
CA PHE A 152 0.08 1.12 7.33
C PHE A 152 -1.28 1.64 7.84
N LEU A 153 -2.38 1.22 7.22
CA LEU A 153 -3.72 1.65 7.60
C LEU A 153 -4.12 1.18 9.00
N LEU A 154 -3.80 -0.07 9.36
CA LEU A 154 -4.05 -0.60 10.70
C LEU A 154 -3.22 0.16 11.73
N ARG A 155 -1.94 0.45 11.44
CA ARG A 155 -1.11 1.27 12.32
C ARG A 155 -1.67 2.67 12.49
N CYS A 156 -2.06 3.30 11.40
CA CYS A 156 -2.68 4.61 11.42
C CYS A 156 -3.95 4.61 12.30
N ALA A 157 -4.78 3.57 12.19
CA ALA A 157 -6.00 3.44 12.98
C ALA A 157 -5.70 3.31 14.49
N LEU A 158 -4.76 2.44 14.86
CA LEU A 158 -4.34 2.22 16.26
C LEU A 158 -3.67 3.45 16.88
N GLU A 159 -2.87 4.19 16.12
CA GLU A 159 -2.22 5.39 16.63
C GLU A 159 -3.20 6.56 16.81
N THR A 160 -4.35 6.56 16.13
CA THR A 160 -5.34 7.64 16.22
C THR A 160 -6.52 7.35 17.15
N GLU A 161 -6.82 6.08 17.42
CA GLU A 161 -8.01 5.67 18.16
C GLU A 161 -7.65 4.87 19.42
N ASN A 162 -8.25 5.23 20.55
CA ASN A 162 -7.96 4.63 21.85
C ASN A 162 -9.06 3.67 22.36
N THR A 163 -10.09 3.41 21.55
CA THR A 163 -11.25 2.57 21.93
C THR A 163 -11.57 1.57 20.82
N PRO A 164 -12.11 0.37 21.13
CA PRO A 164 -12.39 -0.64 20.11
C PRO A 164 -13.44 -0.15 19.12
N GLU A 165 -14.46 0.54 19.62
CA GLU A 165 -15.52 1.15 18.80
C GLU A 165 -14.96 2.25 17.91
N GLY A 166 -14.08 3.11 18.44
CA GLY A 166 -13.39 4.15 17.67
C GLY A 166 -12.52 3.55 16.56
N LEU A 167 -11.77 2.49 16.87
CA LEU A 167 -10.90 1.80 15.93
C LEU A 167 -11.68 1.26 14.73
N VAL A 168 -12.77 0.52 14.96
CA VAL A 168 -13.62 -0.05 13.90
C VAL A 168 -14.33 1.06 13.11
N GLN A 169 -14.68 2.17 13.75
CA GLN A 169 -15.29 3.31 13.07
C GLN A 169 -14.31 4.19 12.30
N SER A 170 -13.01 4.06 12.58
CA SER A 170 -11.97 4.85 11.94
C SER A 170 -11.94 4.63 10.43
N HIS A 171 -11.65 5.71 9.70
CA HIS A 171 -11.59 5.65 8.24
C HIS A 171 -10.44 4.74 7.77
N SER A 172 -9.29 4.77 8.45
CA SER A 172 -8.14 3.92 8.11
C SER A 172 -8.47 2.43 8.23
N PHE A 173 -9.15 2.03 9.31
CA PHE A 173 -9.57 0.64 9.50
C PHE A 173 -10.57 0.19 8.45
N LYS A 174 -11.57 1.03 8.12
CA LYS A 174 -12.55 0.74 7.07
C LYS A 174 -11.88 0.49 5.71
N ILE A 175 -10.91 1.33 5.31
CA ILE A 175 -10.15 1.11 4.06
C ILE A 175 -9.40 -0.23 4.11
N ALA A 176 -8.75 -0.56 5.24
CA ALA A 176 -8.01 -1.82 5.39
C ALA A 176 -8.94 -3.04 5.25
N HIS A 177 -10.07 -3.02 5.95
CA HIS A 177 -11.10 -4.05 5.88
C HIS A 177 -11.65 -4.22 4.46
N ASP A 178 -12.00 -3.11 3.81
CA ASP A 178 -12.60 -3.12 2.47
C ASP A 178 -11.59 -3.60 1.43
N LEU A 179 -10.30 -3.29 1.60
CA LEU A 179 -9.23 -3.80 0.75
C LEU A 179 -9.11 -5.33 0.88
N ILE A 180 -9.09 -5.86 2.10
CA ILE A 180 -9.06 -7.32 2.33
C ILE A 180 -10.31 -7.98 1.72
N THR A 181 -11.48 -7.37 1.91
CA THR A 181 -12.76 -7.87 1.36
C THR A 181 -12.73 -7.91 -0.17
N ALA A 182 -12.24 -6.86 -0.81
CA ALA A 182 -12.12 -6.80 -2.27
C ALA A 182 -11.13 -7.87 -2.80
N LEU A 183 -9.99 -8.06 -2.13
CA LEU A 183 -9.02 -9.10 -2.49
C LEU A 183 -9.61 -10.51 -2.35
N ARG A 184 -10.30 -10.81 -1.24
CA ARG A 184 -11.00 -12.11 -1.04
C ARG A 184 -12.02 -12.36 -2.16
N SER A 185 -12.82 -11.35 -2.50
CA SER A 185 -13.80 -11.44 -3.59
C SER A 185 -13.13 -11.83 -4.92
N HIS A 186 -12.03 -11.19 -5.28
CA HIS A 186 -11.29 -11.52 -6.51
C HIS A 186 -10.64 -12.90 -6.46
N GLN A 187 -10.09 -13.31 -5.32
CA GLN A 187 -9.54 -14.64 -5.11
C GLN A 187 -10.62 -15.73 -5.27
N GLU A 188 -11.78 -15.54 -4.66
CA GLU A 188 -12.87 -16.52 -4.68
C GLU A 188 -13.48 -16.66 -6.08
N GLN A 189 -13.82 -15.53 -6.71
CA GLN A 189 -14.53 -15.47 -7.99
C GLN A 189 -13.64 -15.71 -9.22
N HIS A 190 -12.38 -15.28 -9.16
CA HIS A 190 -11.49 -15.25 -10.31
C HIS A 190 -10.18 -16.01 -10.11
N LYS A 191 -9.94 -16.58 -8.92
CA LYS A 191 -8.67 -17.24 -8.57
C LYS A 191 -7.47 -16.32 -8.75
N TRP A 192 -7.70 -15.02 -8.59
CA TRP A 192 -6.64 -14.02 -8.63
C TRP A 192 -5.88 -14.05 -7.30
N ASP A 193 -4.60 -14.39 -7.36
CA ASP A 193 -3.76 -14.76 -6.22
C ASP A 193 -2.81 -13.65 -5.76
N LEU A 194 -2.77 -12.51 -6.45
CA LEU A 194 -1.88 -11.41 -6.11
C LEU A 194 -2.10 -10.87 -4.68
N GLY A 195 -3.34 -10.99 -4.18
CA GLY A 195 -3.74 -10.58 -2.83
C GLY A 195 -3.48 -11.62 -1.73
N ASP A 196 -3.05 -12.83 -2.06
CA ASP A 196 -3.04 -13.97 -1.13
C ASP A 196 -2.17 -13.73 0.11
N ILE A 197 -1.00 -13.11 -0.07
CA ILE A 197 -0.12 -12.74 1.06
C ILE A 197 -0.84 -11.79 2.01
N CYS A 198 -1.57 -10.81 1.47
CA CYS A 198 -2.28 -9.82 2.27
C CYS A 198 -3.41 -10.47 3.06
N ILE A 199 -4.18 -11.33 2.42
CA ILE A 199 -5.29 -12.07 3.05
C ILE A 199 -4.74 -12.96 4.17
N ALA A 200 -3.70 -13.75 3.88
CA ALA A 200 -3.11 -14.66 4.85
C ALA A 200 -2.55 -13.95 6.08
N GLN A 201 -1.96 -12.77 5.91
CA GLN A 201 -1.38 -12.00 7.01
C GLN A 201 -2.45 -11.23 7.80
N HIS A 202 -3.40 -10.56 7.14
CA HIS A 202 -4.19 -9.51 7.79
C HIS A 202 -5.68 -9.85 7.97
N ALA A 203 -6.21 -10.89 7.32
CA ALA A 203 -7.65 -11.09 7.37
C ALA A 203 -8.14 -11.56 8.74
N GLU A 204 -7.43 -12.50 9.38
CA GLU A 204 -7.80 -12.99 10.71
C GLU A 204 -7.76 -11.89 11.77
N ILE A 205 -6.75 -11.02 11.72
CA ILE A 205 -6.61 -9.95 12.72
C ILE A 205 -7.73 -8.89 12.57
N VAL A 206 -8.09 -8.55 11.33
CA VAL A 206 -9.20 -7.61 11.06
C VAL A 206 -10.54 -8.21 11.49
N GLU A 207 -10.77 -9.50 11.24
CA GLU A 207 -11.97 -10.20 11.68
C GLU A 207 -12.08 -10.26 13.21
N LYS A 208 -10.97 -10.50 13.92
CA LYS A 208 -10.95 -10.46 15.40
C LYS A 208 -11.29 -9.08 15.96
N ILE A 209 -10.73 -8.01 15.37
CA ILE A 209 -11.03 -6.63 15.77
C ILE A 209 -12.53 -6.32 15.56
N LEU A 210 -13.11 -6.75 14.44
CA LEU A 210 -14.55 -6.59 14.19
C LEU A 210 -15.39 -7.39 15.19
N ALA A 211 -15.01 -8.63 15.48
CA ALA A 211 -15.77 -9.53 16.33
C ALA A 211 -15.82 -9.07 17.80
N GLY A 212 -14.73 -8.52 18.35
CA GLY A 212 -14.74 -8.07 19.75
C GLY A 212 -15.41 -6.71 19.99
N VAL A 213 -15.95 -6.07 18.95
CA VAL A 213 -16.86 -4.91 19.05
C VAL A 213 -18.33 -5.35 18.90
N ALA A 214 -18.59 -6.61 18.53
CA ALA A 214 -19.96 -7.12 18.42
C ALA A 214 -20.63 -7.20 19.81
N PRO A 215 -21.89 -6.76 19.95
CA PRO A 215 -22.59 -6.85 21.22
C PRO A 215 -22.78 -8.33 21.63
N ASP A 216 -22.36 -8.69 22.84
CA ASP A 216 -22.58 -10.02 23.43
C ASP A 216 -24.09 -10.31 23.52
N GLU A 217 -24.64 -11.09 22.59
CA GLU A 217 -26.03 -11.58 22.68
C GLU A 217 -26.17 -12.84 23.57
N GLN A 218 -25.07 -13.40 24.07
CA GLN A 218 -25.10 -14.49 25.05
C GLN A 218 -24.06 -14.25 26.16
N GLY A 219 -24.55 -14.02 27.38
CA GLY A 219 -23.74 -13.80 28.58
C GLY A 219 -22.90 -15.02 28.98
N GLY A 220 -21.74 -15.17 28.34
CA GLY A 220 -20.75 -16.19 28.67
C GLY A 220 -19.35 -15.69 28.39
N ASN A 221 -18.69 -15.16 29.43
CA ASN A 221 -17.23 -15.07 29.60
C ASN A 221 -16.39 -14.90 28.32
N ASN A 222 -16.74 -13.93 27.47
CA ASN A 222 -15.88 -13.56 26.35
C ASN A 222 -14.80 -12.63 26.86
N SER A 223 -13.55 -12.98 26.56
CA SER A 223 -12.37 -12.15 26.72
C SER A 223 -12.65 -10.77 26.13
N SER A 224 -12.92 -9.80 27.00
CA SER A 224 -12.81 -8.37 26.65
C SER A 224 -11.52 -8.22 25.88
N LEU A 225 -11.59 -7.81 24.59
CA LEU A 225 -10.40 -7.46 23.84
C LEU A 225 -9.73 -6.31 24.59
N ASP A 226 -8.66 -6.62 25.32
CA ASP A 226 -7.88 -5.60 25.99
C ASP A 226 -7.08 -4.90 24.90
N LEU A 227 -7.43 -3.66 24.55
CA LEU A 227 -6.66 -2.89 23.57
C LEU A 227 -5.21 -2.64 23.99
N GLN A 228 -4.90 -2.82 25.29
CA GLN A 228 -3.51 -2.90 25.75
C GLN A 228 -2.73 -4.05 25.10
N GLU A 229 -3.41 -5.09 24.62
CA GLU A 229 -2.87 -6.22 23.86
C GLU A 229 -2.78 -5.93 22.34
N PHE A 230 -3.24 -4.76 21.88
CA PHE A 230 -3.23 -4.30 20.48
C PHE A 230 -2.66 -2.87 20.32
N ASP A 231 -1.58 -2.55 21.02
CA ASP A 231 -0.80 -1.32 20.75
C ASP A 231 -0.15 -1.36 19.34
N ALA A 232 0.17 -0.21 18.76
CA ALA A 232 0.89 -0.11 17.49
C ALA A 232 2.23 -0.87 17.52
N SER A 233 2.83 -1.05 18.70
CA SER A 233 4.01 -1.89 18.92
C SER A 233 3.76 -3.39 18.67
N ILE A 234 2.53 -3.89 18.84
CA ILE A 234 2.16 -5.26 18.48
C ILE A 234 2.10 -5.45 16.97
N LEU A 235 1.75 -4.41 16.20
CA LEU A 235 1.94 -4.49 14.75
C LEU A 235 3.43 -4.65 14.39
N ASP A 236 4.37 -4.06 15.14
CA ASP A 236 5.81 -4.28 14.90
C ASP A 236 6.25 -5.72 15.22
N HIS A 237 5.56 -6.39 16.16
CA HIS A 237 5.82 -7.78 16.52
C HIS A 237 5.10 -8.80 15.62
N VAL A 238 3.87 -8.49 15.19
CA VAL A 238 2.99 -9.38 14.41
C VAL A 238 3.21 -9.20 12.91
N PHE A 239 3.48 -7.97 12.50
CA PHE A 239 3.84 -7.59 11.15
C PHE A 239 5.12 -6.76 11.19
N PRO A 240 6.27 -7.41 11.42
CA PRO A 240 7.55 -6.78 11.11
C PRO A 240 7.41 -6.08 9.77
N SER A 241 8.00 -4.89 9.63
CA SER A 241 7.98 -4.13 8.39
C SER A 241 8.07 -5.10 7.21
N ILE A 242 7.28 -4.98 6.15
CA ILE A 242 7.44 -5.91 5.00
C ILE A 242 8.87 -5.86 4.40
N TRP A 243 9.68 -4.89 4.85
CA TRP A 243 11.12 -4.76 4.62
C TRP A 243 12.02 -5.32 5.74
N ASP A 244 11.51 -5.64 6.94
CA ASP A 244 12.22 -6.34 8.04
C ASP A 244 12.78 -7.71 7.67
N PRO A 245 12.13 -8.55 6.81
CA PRO A 245 12.72 -9.82 6.40
C PRO A 245 14.10 -9.65 5.73
N LEU A 246 14.37 -8.47 5.16
CA LEU A 246 15.66 -8.13 4.55
C LEU A 246 16.63 -7.42 5.52
N GLN A 247 16.15 -6.87 6.64
CA GLN A 247 17.01 -6.33 7.72
C GLN A 247 17.65 -7.45 8.54
N ASN A 248 16.94 -8.57 8.76
CA ASN A 248 17.49 -9.73 9.48
C ASN A 248 18.49 -10.58 8.65
N ALA A 249 18.73 -10.22 7.39
CA ALA A 249 19.69 -10.94 6.53
C ALA A 249 21.17 -10.58 6.78
N PHE A 250 21.46 -9.57 7.62
CA PHE A 250 22.82 -9.05 7.82
C PHE A 250 23.29 -8.97 9.27
N THR A 251 22.70 -9.75 10.18
CA THR A 251 23.30 -9.98 11.50
C THR A 251 24.22 -11.21 11.47
N TRP A 252 25.45 -10.99 11.00
CA TRP A 252 26.63 -11.81 11.33
C TRP A 252 27.74 -10.89 11.84
#